data_AF-A0A7K0W3M2-F1
#
_entry.id   AF-A0A7K0W3M2-F1
#
_cell.length_a   1.000
_cell.length_b   1.000
_cell.length_c   1.000
_cell.angle_alpha   90.00
_cell.angle_beta   90.00
_cell.angle_gamma   90.00
#
_symmetry.space_group_name_H-M   'P 1'
#
loop_
_entity.id
_entity.type
_entity.pdbx_description
1 polymer ?
#
loop_
_entity_poly.entity_id
_entity_poly.type
_entity_poly.pdbx_seq_one_letter_code
_entity_poly.pdbx_strand_id
1 'polypeptide(L)' 'MDLTITRIETEQIRVPLARVYKGSHYKMTHRSTILTRIHTASGLIGEAYAGDEDAGL' A
#
# COMPACT_ATOMS: atom_id res chain seq x y z
N MET A 1 -11.12 26.21 2.41
CA MET A 1 -11.37 24.78 2.67
C MET A 1 -10.40 24.34 3.76
N ASP A 2 -10.89 23.80 4.87
CA ASP A 2 -10.02 23.35 5.97
C ASP A 2 -9.40 21.99 5.62
N LEU A 3 -8.07 21.93 5.52
CA LEU A 3 -7.32 20.73 5.15
C LEU A 3 -6.56 20.13 6.34
N THR A 4 -6.91 20.52 7.56
CA THR A 4 -6.33 19.94 8.78
C THR A 4 -6.51 18.43 8.77
N ILE A 5 -5.42 17.68 8.94
CA ILE A 5 -5.44 16.22 8.98
C ILE A 5 -6.05 15.78 10.31
N THR A 6 -7.06 14.91 10.25
CA THR A 6 -7.78 14.40 11.43
C THR A 6 -7.48 12.93 11.71
N ARG A 7 -7.12 12.16 10.68
CA ARG A 7 -6.80 10.73 10.79
C ARG A 7 -5.89 10.27 9.66
N ILE A 8 -4.95 9.39 9.99
CA ILE A 8 -4.17 8.62 9.03
C ILE A 8 -4.58 7.16 9.18
N GLU A 9 -4.98 6.54 8.08
CA GLU A 9 -5.32 5.12 8.03
C GLU A 9 -4.36 4.40 7.08
N THR A 10 -3.93 3.21 7.46
CA THR A 10 -3.13 2.33 6.61
C THR A 10 -3.78 0.95 6.52
N GLU A 11 -3.80 0.41 5.30
CA GLU A 11 -4.32 -0.92 5.01
C GLU A 11 -3.23 -1.71 4.26
N GLN A 12 -2.85 -2.86 4.82
CA GLN A 12 -1.86 -3.75 4.20
C GLN A 12 -2.57 -4.67 3.22
N ILE A 13 -2.16 -4.63 1.96
CA ILE A 13 -2.75 -5.43 0.88
C ILE A 13 -1.71 -6.42 0.40
N ARG A 14 -2.09 -7.70 0.30
CA ARG A 14 -1.25 -8.77 -0.22
C ARG A 14 -2.06 -9.63 -1.18
N VAL A 15 -1.65 -9.64 -2.45
CA VAL A 15 -2.35 -10.39 -3.50
C VAL A 15 -1.42 -11.44 -4.14
N PRO A 16 -1.89 -12.67 -4.37
CA PRO A 16 -1.10 -13.68 -5.07
C PRO A 16 -0.91 -13.29 -6.53
N LEU A 17 0.29 -13.52 -7.07
CA LEU A 17 0.56 -13.36 -8.50
C LEU A 17 0.14 -14.61 -9.26
N ALA A 18 -0.29 -14.45 -10.52
CA ALA A 18 -0.67 -15.58 -11.38
C ALA A 18 0.46 -16.60 -11.60
N ARG A 19 1.71 -16.17 -11.40
CA ARG A 19 2.91 -17.01 -11.44
C ARG A 19 3.99 -16.43 -10.54
N VAL A 20 4.96 -17.27 -10.18
CA VAL A 20 6.17 -16.83 -9.48
C VAL A 20 7.10 -16.11 -10.46
N TYR A 21 7.49 -14.89 -10.14
CA TYR A 21 8.56 -14.18 -10.83
C TYR A 21 9.89 -14.46 -10.14
N LYS A 22 10.94 -14.76 -10.90
CA LYS A 22 12.27 -15.06 -10.36
C LYS A 22 13.36 -14.52 -11.28
N GLY A 23 14.34 -13.83 -10.72
CA GLY A 23 15.63 -13.47 -11.34
C GLY A 23 16.75 -13.76 -10.35
N SER A 24 18.03 -13.77 -10.76
CA SER A 24 19.23 -14.06 -9.94
C SER A 24 18.95 -14.59 -8.52
N HIS A 25 18.94 -13.71 -7.51
CA HIS A 25 18.61 -14.03 -6.12
C HIS A 25 17.19 -13.61 -5.70
N TYR A 26 16.42 -12.95 -6.57
CA TYR A 26 15.09 -12.40 -6.28
C TYR A 26 13.96 -13.36 -6.68
N LYS A 27 12.94 -13.49 -5.83
CA LYS A 27 11.75 -14.30 -6.09
C LYS A 27 10.51 -13.63 -5.51
N MET A 28 9.48 -13.40 -6.32
CA MET A 28 8.23 -12.78 -5.90
C MET A 28 7.04 -13.69 -6.20
N THR A 29 6.27 -14.03 -5.16
CA THR A 29 5.05 -14.86 -5.25
C THR A 29 3.78 -14.04 -5.05
N HIS A 30 3.89 -12.90 -4.39
CA HIS A 30 2.80 -12.00 -4.07
C HIS A 30 3.22 -10.56 -4.38
N ARG A 31 2.26 -9.71 -4.71
CA ARG A 31 2.45 -8.25 -4.70
C ARG A 31 1.86 -7.74 -3.39
N SER A 32 2.68 -7.05 -2.61
CA SER A 32 2.26 -6.47 -1.33
C SER A 32 2.38 -4.96 -1.41
N THR A 33 1.44 -4.21 -0.84
CA THR A 33 1.47 -2.75 -0.82
C THR A 33 0.75 -2.22 0.41
N ILE A 34 0.95 -0.95 0.74
CA ILE A 34 0.19 -0.26 1.79
C ILE A 34 -0.66 0.82 1.13
N LEU A 35 -1.98 0.71 1.28
CA LEU A 35 -2.89 1.79 0.96
C LEU A 35 -2.97 2.75 2.15
N THR A 36 -2.62 4.01 1.91
CA THR A 36 -2.67 5.07 2.91
C THR A 36 -3.82 6.02 2.58
N ARG A 37 -4.64 6.33 3.60
CA ARG A 37 -5.71 7.32 3.51
C ARG A 37 -5.47 8.43 4.52
N ILE A 38 -5.56 9.68 4.06
CA ILE A 38 -5.43 10.88 4.88
C ILE A 38 -6.78 11.56 4.93
N HIS A 39 -7.42 11.54 6.10
CA HIS A 39 -8.70 12.22 6.33
C HIS A 39 -8.46 13.66 6.75
N THR A 40 -9.22 14.60 6.19
CA THR A 40 -9.19 16.02 6.58
C THR A 40 -10.45 16.43 7.34
N ALA A 41 -10.37 17.56 8.06
CA ALA A 41 -11.50 18.14 8.78
C ALA A 41 -12.68 18.53 7.86
N SER A 42 -12.40 18.83 6.59
CA SER A 42 -13.43 19.10 5.58
C SER A 42 -14.07 17.84 4.99
N GLY A 43 -13.66 16.64 5.44
CA GLY A 43 -14.19 15.36 4.95
C GLY A 43 -13.54 14.86 3.66
N LEU A 44 -12.54 15.56 3.12
CA LEU A 44 -11.74 15.01 2.02
C LEU A 44 -10.89 13.83 2.51
N ILE A 45 -10.69 12.88 1.61
CA ILE A 45 -9.80 11.74 1.82
C ILE A 45 -8.80 11.73 0.67
N GLY A 46 -7.53 11.96 0.99
CA GLY A 46 -6.43 11.73 0.06
C GLY A 46 -5.96 10.28 0.15
N GLU A 47 -5.82 9.60 -0.98
CA GLU A 47 -5.46 8.18 -1.01
C GLU A 47 -4.27 7.94 -1.94
N ALA A 48 -3.34 7.08 -1.51
CA ALA A 48 -2.24 6.58 -2.33
C ALA A 48 -1.81 5.20 -1.84
N TYR A 49 -1.39 4.34 -2.76
CA TYR A 49 -0.71 3.10 -2.41
C TYR A 49 0.79 3.22 -2.69
N ALA A 50 1.61 2.64 -1.82
CA ALA A 50 3.06 2.66 -1.95
C ALA A 50 3.69 1.37 -1.41
N GLY A 51 4.87 1.05 -1.94
CA GLY A 51 5.57 -0.21 -1.66
C GLY A 51 5.04 -1.36 -2.51
N ASP A 52 5.90 -2.34 -2.73
CA ASP A 52 5.62 -3.41 -3.66
C ASP A 52 6.21 -4.80 -3.31
N GLU A 53 6.87 -4.88 -2.17
CA GLU A 53 7.57 -6.07 -1.68
C GLU A 53 6.86 -6.67 -0.46
N ASP A 54 7.04 -7.96 -0.27
CA ASP A 54 6.46 -8.75 0.83
C ASP A 54 7.47 -8.87 1.97
N ALA A 55 6.99 -8.97 3.23
CA ALA A 55 7.90 -9.10 4.36
C ALA A 55 8.70 -10.40 4.27
N GLY A 56 10.03 -10.29 4.11
CA GLY A 56 10.96 -11.43 4.11
C GLY A 56 11.36 -11.99 2.75
N LEU A 57 11.22 -11.21 1.67
CA LEU A 57 11.73 -11.52 0.31
C LEU A 57 12.74 -10.49 -0.17
#